data_AF-A0A7Y5S6V6-F1
#
_entry.id   AF-A0A7Y5S6V6-F1
#
_cell.length_a   1.000
_cell.length_b   1.000
_cell.length_c   1.000
_cell.angle_alpha   90.00
_cell.angle_beta   90.00
_cell.angle_gamma   90.00
#
_symmetry.space_group_name_H-M   'P 1'
#
loop_
_entity.id
_entity.type
_entity.pdbx_description
1 polymer ?
#
loop_
_entity_poly.entity_id
_entity_poly.type
_entity_poly.pdbx_seq_one_letter_code
_entity_poly.pdbx_strand_id
1 'polypeptide(L)' 'MGKRLHAEGLIKHATIPEMKKPEREHETRLGLIRTIIDLKYAGKVKEAEIEFAAAEAVSNRIVELLTAIETNVNRKTA' A
#
# COMPACT_ATOMS: atom_id res chain seq x y z
N MET A 1 -6.84 6.20 1.85
CA MET A 1 -5.91 5.30 2.58
C MET A 1 -4.84 6.11 3.30
N GLY A 2 -3.91 6.80 2.61
CA GLY A 2 -2.80 7.54 3.22
C GLY A 2 -3.17 8.46 4.40
N LYS A 3 -4.14 9.39 4.26
CA LYS A 3 -4.53 10.28 5.36
C LYS A 3 -5.34 9.59 6.49
N ARG A 4 -6.07 8.50 6.20
CA ARG A 4 -6.91 7.80 7.18
C ARG A 4 -6.10 6.81 8.03
N LEU A 5 -5.16 6.08 7.42
CA LEU A 5 -4.15 5.30 8.15
C LEU A 5 -3.24 6.22 8.97
N HIS A 6 -2.85 7.37 8.41
CA HIS A 6 -1.99 8.30 9.13
C HIS A 6 -2.69 8.98 10.34
N ALA A 7 -4.00 9.27 10.25
CA ALA A 7 -4.74 9.94 11.32
C ALA A 7 -5.39 8.98 12.34
N GLU A 8 -6.07 7.92 11.88
CA GLU A 8 -6.76 6.95 12.77
C GLU A 8 -5.91 5.68 12.99
N GLY A 9 -5.15 5.28 11.98
CA GLY A 9 -4.35 4.06 11.99
C GLY A 9 -3.07 4.15 12.82
N LEU A 10 -2.35 5.27 12.83
CA LEU A 10 -1.23 5.47 13.75
C LEU A 10 -1.71 5.52 15.21
N ILE A 11 -2.83 6.18 15.51
CA ILE A 11 -3.27 6.27 16.91
C ILE A 11 -3.73 4.89 17.45
N LYS A 12 -4.41 4.07 16.63
CA LYS A 12 -4.89 2.74 17.04
C LYS A 12 -3.93 1.59 16.77
N HIS A 13 -3.03 1.73 15.82
CA HIS A 13 -2.20 0.63 15.31
C HIS A 13 -0.70 0.97 15.19
N ALA A 14 -0.22 2.17 15.57
CA ALA A 14 1.23 2.48 15.59
C ALA A 14 2.04 1.51 16.45
N THR A 15 1.40 0.92 17.45
CA THR A 15 2.02 -0.04 18.37
C THR A 15 2.01 -1.48 17.83
N ILE A 16 1.37 -1.76 16.69
CA ILE A 16 1.31 -3.08 16.06
C ILE A 16 2.51 -3.21 15.10
N PRO A 17 3.56 -3.96 15.46
CA PRO A 17 4.76 -4.07 14.64
C PRO A 17 4.48 -4.59 13.23
N GLU A 18 3.41 -5.38 13.06
CA GLU A 18 2.97 -5.96 11.79
C GLU A 18 2.50 -4.90 10.79
N MET A 19 2.09 -3.70 11.22
CA MET A 19 1.63 -2.61 10.34
C MET A 19 2.74 -1.96 9.50
N LYS A 20 4.01 -2.11 9.91
CA LYS A 20 5.17 -1.54 9.19
C LYS A 20 5.32 -2.07 7.77
N LYS A 21 4.93 -3.33 7.53
CA LYS A 21 5.03 -3.97 6.21
C LYS A 21 4.00 -3.36 5.23
N PRO A 22 2.69 -3.32 5.53
CA PRO A 22 1.71 -2.64 4.68
C PRO A 22 2.04 -1.16 4.42
N GLU A 23 2.57 -0.44 5.41
CA GLU A 23 2.97 0.97 5.23
C GLU A 23 4.10 1.13 4.20
N ARG A 24 5.13 0.29 4.28
CA ARG A 24 6.22 0.31 3.29
C ARG A 24 5.74 -0.02 1.89
N GLU A 25 4.86 -1.02 1.74
CA GLU A 25 4.26 -1.34 0.45
C GLU A 25 3.38 -0.17 -0.06
N HIS A 26 2.70 0.54 0.83
CA HIS A 26 1.93 1.73 0.48
C HIS A 26 2.81 2.87 -0.06
N GLU A 27 3.97 3.11 0.56
CA GLU A 27 4.96 4.07 0.06
C GLU A 27 5.49 3.68 -1.32
N THR A 28 5.85 2.40 -1.50
CA THR A 28 6.27 1.86 -2.80
C THR A 28 5.21 2.12 -3.88
N ARG A 29 3.94 1.86 -3.55
CA ARG A 29 2.84 2.12 -4.48
C ARG A 29 2.72 3.60 -4.84
N LEU A 30 2.88 4.51 -3.88
CA LEU A 30 2.82 5.96 -4.15
C LEU A 30 3.97 6.40 -5.09
N GLY A 31 5.16 5.81 -4.92
CA GLY A 31 6.27 6.00 -5.85
C GLY A 31 5.91 5.57 -7.27
N LEU A 32 5.36 4.37 -7.44
CA LEU A 32 4.93 3.85 -8.74
C LEU A 32 3.86 4.73 -9.40
N ILE A 33 2.86 5.20 -8.64
CA ILE A 33 1.85 6.12 -9.18
C ILE A 33 2.48 7.42 -9.69
N ARG A 34 3.48 7.96 -8.99
CA ARG A 34 4.18 9.16 -9.46
C ARG A 34 4.93 8.89 -10.76
N THR A 35 5.64 7.77 -10.86
CA THR A 35 6.30 7.35 -12.10
C THR A 35 5.31 7.20 -13.25
N ILE A 36 4.14 6.59 -13.02
CA ILE A 36 3.08 6.45 -14.04
C ILE A 36 2.62 7.81 -14.55
N ILE A 37 2.42 8.78 -13.64
CA ILE A 37 2.01 10.14 -14.00
C ILE A 37 3.08 10.81 -14.87
N ASP A 38 4.35 10.72 -14.46
CA ASP A 38 5.47 11.32 -15.20
C ASP A 38 5.62 10.70 -16.60
N LEU A 39 5.49 9.37 -16.71
CA LEU A 39 5.53 8.65 -17.99
C LEU A 39 4.36 9.04 -18.90
N LYS A 40 3.16 9.22 -18.35
CA LYS A 40 2.00 9.71 -19.12
C LYS A 40 2.22 11.11 -19.65
N TYR A 41 2.77 12.02 -18.84
CA TYR A 41 3.11 13.37 -19.30
C TYR A 41 4.22 13.38 -20.34
N ALA A 42 5.14 12.43 -20.29
CA ALA A 42 6.19 12.25 -21.30
C ALA A 42 5.72 11.53 -22.58
N GLY A 43 4.42 11.20 -22.70
CA GLY A 43 3.87 10.47 -23.86
C GLY A 43 4.26 8.99 -23.93
N LYS A 44 4.88 8.46 -22.86
CA LYS A 44 5.42 7.10 -22.80
C LYS A 44 4.39 6.09 -22.28
N VAL A 45 3.29 5.95 -23.02
CA VAL A 45 2.11 5.20 -22.58
C VAL A 45 2.43 3.72 -22.28
N LYS A 46 3.23 3.07 -23.12
CA LYS A 46 3.61 1.65 -22.92
C LYS A 46 4.41 1.42 -21.63
N GLU A 47 5.34 2.32 -21.32
CA GLU A 47 6.11 2.26 -20.07
C GLU A 47 5.19 2.51 -18.86
N ALA A 48 4.23 3.43 -18.99
CA ALA A 48 3.25 3.69 -17.93
C ALA A 48 2.33 2.48 -17.65
N GLU A 49 1.99 1.68 -18.66
CA GLU A 49 1.21 0.44 -18.49
C GLU A 49 1.98 -0.63 -17.71
N ILE A 50 3.29 -0.75 -17.95
CA ILE A 50 4.16 -1.68 -17.20
C ILE A 50 4.19 -1.28 -15.72
N GLU A 51 4.41 0.00 -15.44
CA GLU A 51 4.42 0.52 -14.07
C GLU A 51 3.03 0.40 -13.39
N PHE A 52 1.94 0.50 -14.16
CA PHE A 52 0.60 0.27 -13.67
C PHE A 52 0.39 -1.17 -13.19
N ALA A 53 0.83 -2.16 -13.96
CA ALA A 53 0.79 -3.56 -13.55
C ALA A 53 1.60 -3.81 -12.26
N ALA A 54 2.76 -3.15 -12.13
CA ALA A 54 3.54 -3.21 -10.88
C ALA A 54 2.78 -2.58 -9.70
N ALA A 55 2.11 -1.45 -9.90
CA ALA A 55 1.32 -0.79 -8.86
C ALA A 55 0.10 -1.63 -8.42
N GLU A 56 -0.51 -2.39 -9.34
CA GLU A 56 -1.57 -3.35 -9.04
C GLU A 56 -1.06 -4.51 -8.17
N ALA A 57 0.07 -5.10 -8.54
CA ALA A 57 0.69 -6.18 -7.75
C ALA A 57 0.99 -5.74 -6.30
N VAL A 58 1.55 -4.53 -6.12
CA VAL A 58 1.79 -3.96 -4.79
C VAL A 58 0.47 -3.71 -4.05
N SER A 59 -0.58 -3.27 -4.75
CA SER A 59 -1.90 -3.07 -4.14
C SER A 59 -2.49 -4.37 -3.59
N ASN A 60 -2.39 -5.47 -4.34
CA ASN A 60 -2.84 -6.78 -3.89
C ASN A 60 -2.07 -7.23 -2.65
N ARG A 61 -0.74 -7.04 -2.64
CA ARG A 61 0.11 -7.37 -1.50
C ARG A 61 -0.25 -6.58 -0.23
N ILE A 62 -0.61 -5.31 -0.36
CA ILE A 62 -1.09 -4.51 0.78
C ILE A 62 -2.38 -5.13 1.34
N VAL A 63 -3.33 -5.50 0.49
CA VAL A 63 -4.60 -6.11 0.91
C VAL A 63 -4.36 -7.44 1.63
N GLU A 64 -3.48 -8.29 1.10
CA GLU A 64 -3.09 -9.55 1.74
C GLU A 64 -2.49 -9.34 3.13
N LEU A 65 -1.56 -8.38 3.25
CA LEU A 65 -0.92 -8.04 4.52
C LEU A 65 -1.93 -7.52 5.55
N LEU A 66 -2.83 -6.63 5.15
CA LEU A 66 -3.89 -6.11 6.03
C LEU A 66 -4.85 -7.23 6.46
N THR A 67 -5.26 -8.10 5.55
CA THR A 67 -6.13 -9.26 5.84
C THR A 67 -5.47 -10.20 6.85
N ALA A 68 -4.17 -10.45 6.72
CA ALA A 68 -3.42 -11.28 7.66
C ALA A 68 -3.34 -10.63 9.06
N ILE A 69 -3.16 -9.31 9.12
CA ILE A 69 -3.14 -8.57 10.38
C ILE A 69 -4.51 -8.65 11.07
N GLU A 70 -5.59 -8.38 10.33
CA GLU A 70 -6.96 -8.46 10.86
C GLU A 70 -7.28 -9.85 11.42
N THR A 71 -6.89 -10.91 10.70
CA THR A 71 -7.06 -12.31 11.15
C THR A 71 -6.28 -12.58 12.45
N ASN A 72 -5.04 -12.10 12.55
CA ASN A 72 -4.19 -12.32 13.72
C ASN A 72 -4.66 -11.54 14.95
N VAL A 73 -5.14 -10.31 14.75
CA VAL A 73 -5.73 -9.50 15.83
C VAL A 73 -6.98 -10.20 16.36
N ASN A 74 -7.89 -10.63 15.48
CA ASN A 74 -9.11 -11.33 15.88
C ASN A 74 -8.83 -12.64 16.65
N ARG A 75 -7.79 -13.39 16.28
CA ARG A 75 -7.38 -14.62 17.00
C ARG A 75 -6.77 -14.34 18.37
N LYS A 76 -6.12 -13.19 18.59
CA LYS A 76 -5.55 -12.83 19.90
C LYS A 76 -6.60 -12.32 20.90
N THR A 77 -7.75 -11.89 20.41
CA THR A 77 -8.86 -11.37 21.22
C THR A 77 -9.99 -12.37 21.48
N ALA A 78 -9.90 -13.58 20.92
CA ALA A 78 -10.81 -14.70 21.14
C ALA A 78 -10.23 -15.67 22.17
#